data_AF-A0A9I9DJU8-F1
#
_entry.id   AF-A0A9I9DJU8-F1
#
_cell.length_a   1.000
_cell.length_b   1.000
_cell.length_c   1.000
_cell.angle_alpha   90.00
_cell.angle_beta   90.00
_cell.angle_gamma   90.00
#
_symmetry.space_group_name_H-M   'P 1'
#
loop_
_entity.id
_entity.type
_entity.pdbx_description
1 polymer ?
#
loop_
_entity_poly.entity_id
_entity_poly.type
_entity_poly.pdbx_seq_one_letter_code
_entity_poly.pdbx_strand_id
1 'polypeptide(L)'
;MMNPIKILRSLAFNATSESKPHIQIPIMPPPSPSSDLKHKKSVSICRYSSSVQNLRNRDFIPVHMVHISYVPDEEIGGSDGAAKFVQSKEFKELNVGFMMDEGQALPRDEFRVFYADRSPWSLIIKAKGTLGHGLECTITAPMENLMKSVEIIGRFRESQFEIVKAGEAANSEVISVNPVFVNAGIPCPK
;
A
#
# COMPACT_ATOMS: atom_id res chain seq x y z
N MET A 1 22.34 4.96 31.94
CA MET A 1 22.56 5.25 30.52
C MET A 1 21.55 4.45 29.70
N MET A 2 20.54 5.11 29.10
CA MET A 2 19.49 4.45 28.32
C MET A 2 19.92 4.31 26.86
N ASN A 3 19.78 3.11 26.29
CA ASN A 3 19.97 2.87 24.87
C ASN A 3 18.99 3.74 24.06
N PRO A 4 19.45 4.61 23.14
CA PRO A 4 18.60 5.52 22.39
C PRO A 4 17.91 4.85 21.18
N ILE A 5 18.14 3.56 20.95
CA ILE A 5 17.51 2.78 19.88
C ILE A 5 16.64 1.70 20.51
N LYS A 6 15.32 1.86 20.41
CA LYS A 6 14.33 0.86 20.81
C LYS A 6 13.70 0.28 19.55
N ILE A 7 14.03 -0.98 19.26
CA ILE A 7 13.33 -1.77 18.22
C ILE A 7 12.06 -2.32 18.88
N LEU A 8 10.89 -1.76 18.55
CA LEU A 8 9.62 -2.38 18.94
C LEU A 8 9.35 -3.54 18.00
N ARG A 9 9.46 -4.77 18.52
CA ARG A 9 8.98 -5.96 17.82
C ARG A 9 7.49 -6.12 18.11
N SER A 10 6.64 -5.67 17.20
CA SER A 10 5.26 -6.15 17.13
C SER A 10 5.29 -7.63 16.73
N LEU A 11 5.01 -8.49 17.71
CA LEU A 11 4.89 -9.94 17.55
C LEU A 11 3.50 -10.24 16.96
N ALA A 12 3.46 -10.63 15.70
CA ALA A 12 2.40 -11.48 15.15
C ALA A 12 2.95 -12.25 13.94
N PHE A 13 3.89 -13.16 14.19
CA PHE A 13 4.13 -14.28 13.27
C PHE A 13 3.21 -15.41 13.73
N ASN A 14 2.01 -15.51 13.17
CA ASN A 14 1.18 -16.69 13.35
C ASN A 14 1.47 -17.65 12.19
N ALA A 15 2.54 -18.41 12.34
CA ALA A 15 2.78 -19.62 11.56
C ALA A 15 3.06 -20.73 12.58
N THR A 16 2.09 -21.63 12.70
CA THR A 16 2.10 -22.85 13.49
C THR A 16 3.33 -23.71 13.20
N SER A 17 4.20 -23.91 14.20
CA SER A 17 4.72 -25.23 14.62
C SER A 17 5.83 -25.04 15.65
N GLU A 18 5.80 -25.87 16.68
CA GLU A 18 6.74 -25.92 17.81
C GLU A 18 8.21 -26.05 17.37
N SER A 19 9.06 -25.10 17.80
CA SER A 19 10.45 -25.32 18.27
C SER A 19 11.19 -23.97 18.39
N LYS A 20 11.82 -23.74 19.55
CA LYS A 20 12.72 -22.61 19.86
C LYS A 20 14.18 -23.06 19.62
N PRO A 21 15.18 -22.17 19.48
CA PRO A 21 15.32 -21.12 18.46
C PRO A 21 16.79 -20.97 18.00
N HIS A 22 17.11 -21.14 16.72
CA HIS A 22 18.38 -20.62 16.15
C HIS A 22 18.17 -20.32 14.67
N ILE A 23 17.89 -19.06 14.33
CA ILE A 23 17.91 -18.61 12.93
C ILE A 23 19.09 -17.66 12.79
N GLN A 24 20.25 -18.22 12.42
CA GLN A 24 21.28 -17.47 11.72
C GLN A 24 20.72 -17.15 10.33
N ILE A 25 20.58 -15.87 9.99
CA ILE A 25 20.24 -15.47 8.62
C ILE A 25 21.56 -15.53 7.82
N PRO A 26 21.72 -16.45 6.86
CA PRO A 26 22.92 -16.50 6.05
C PRO A 26 23.03 -15.22 5.20
N ILE A 27 24.23 -14.67 5.14
CA ILE A 27 24.58 -13.53 4.29
C ILE A 27 24.61 -14.06 2.85
N MET A 28 23.53 -13.87 2.10
CA MET A 28 23.56 -14.08 0.64
C MET A 28 24.00 -12.78 -0.06
N PRO A 29 24.90 -12.85 -1.06
CA PRO A 29 25.20 -11.72 -1.91
C PRO A 29 23.95 -11.29 -2.71
N PRO A 30 23.82 -10.00 -3.06
CA PRO A 30 22.63 -9.50 -3.74
C PRO A 30 22.43 -10.19 -5.10
N PRO A 31 21.23 -10.69 -5.41
CA PRO A 31 20.93 -11.20 -6.75
C PRO A 31 20.93 -10.04 -7.76
N SER A 32 21.32 -10.35 -9.00
CA SER A 32 21.29 -9.46 -10.17
C SER A 32 19.89 -8.82 -10.37
N PRO A 33 19.81 -7.66 -11.08
CA PRO A 33 18.60 -6.88 -11.18
C PRO A 33 17.61 -7.55 -12.14
N SER A 34 16.79 -8.47 -11.64
CA SER A 34 15.58 -8.92 -12.32
C SER A 34 14.40 -8.05 -11.87
N SER A 35 13.75 -7.44 -12.86
CA SER A 35 12.70 -6.44 -12.78
C SER A 35 11.33 -7.00 -12.39
N ASP A 36 11.23 -7.69 -11.27
CA ASP A 36 9.95 -8.18 -10.76
C ASP A 36 9.73 -7.71 -9.34
N LEU A 37 8.48 -7.34 -9.03
CA LEU A 37 7.94 -6.86 -7.75
C LEU A 37 8.47 -7.65 -6.53
N LYS A 38 9.72 -7.38 -6.10
CA LYS A 38 10.22 -7.77 -4.79
C LYS A 38 9.55 -6.81 -3.82
N HIS A 39 8.52 -7.31 -3.13
CA HIS A 39 7.75 -6.61 -2.09
C HIS A 39 8.60 -5.56 -1.37
N LYS A 40 8.22 -4.28 -1.51
CA LYS A 40 8.93 -3.10 -0.99
C LYS A 40 9.40 -3.28 0.46
N LYS A 41 8.63 -4.04 1.25
CA LYS A 41 8.87 -4.37 2.65
C LYS A 41 10.19 -5.09 2.91
N SER A 42 10.57 -6.09 2.11
CA SER A 42 11.81 -6.86 2.36
C SER A 42 13.05 -6.00 2.16
N VAL A 43 13.04 -5.13 1.14
CA VAL A 43 14.17 -4.23 0.85
C VAL A 43 14.30 -3.16 1.93
N SER A 44 13.18 -2.58 2.37
CA SER A 44 13.16 -1.58 3.45
C SER A 44 13.63 -2.18 4.78
N ILE A 45 13.07 -3.32 5.20
CA ILE A 45 13.45 -4.02 6.45
C ILE A 45 14.95 -4.31 6.47
N CYS A 46 15.47 -4.90 5.39
CA CYS A 46 16.89 -5.23 5.29
C CYS A 46 17.77 -3.97 5.31
N ARG A 47 17.44 -2.93 4.54
CA ARG A 47 18.25 -1.69 4.52
C ARG A 47 18.25 -0.96 5.86
N TYR A 48 17.10 -0.80 6.52
CA TYR A 48 17.04 -0.09 7.80
C TYR A 48 17.76 -0.88 8.90
N SER A 49 17.56 -2.21 8.95
CA SER A 49 18.25 -3.06 9.93
C SER A 49 19.77 -3.04 9.75
N SER A 50 20.26 -3.19 8.51
CA SER A 50 21.70 -3.11 8.21
C SER A 50 22.28 -1.72 8.49
N SER A 51 21.52 -0.65 8.22
CA SER A 51 21.97 0.72 8.50
C SER A 51 22.12 0.99 10.00
N VAL A 52 21.14 0.54 10.81
CA VAL A 52 21.22 0.65 12.28
C VAL A 52 22.39 -0.16 12.84
N GLN A 53 22.64 -1.36 12.32
CA GLN A 53 23.80 -2.17 12.72
C GLN A 53 25.11 -1.44 12.40
N ASN A 54 25.24 -0.86 11.20
CA ASN A 54 26.42 -0.10 10.82
C ASN A 54 26.62 1.15 11.68
N LEU A 55 25.55 1.87 12.04
CA LEU A 55 25.63 3.02 12.94
C LEU A 55 26.08 2.61 14.34
N ARG A 56 25.57 1.48 14.84
CA ARG A 56 25.98 0.92 16.13
C ARG A 56 27.44 0.49 16.13
N ASN A 57 27.92 -0.12 15.04
CA ASN A 57 29.33 -0.50 14.88
C ASN A 57 30.29 0.70 14.80
N ARG A 58 29.76 1.89 14.51
CA ARG A 58 30.50 3.17 14.50
C ARG A 58 30.33 3.96 15.79
N ASP A 59 29.78 3.33 16.84
CA ASP A 59 29.47 3.95 18.13
C ASP A 59 28.66 5.25 18.02
N PHE A 60 27.79 5.34 17.00
CA PHE A 60 26.97 6.52 16.78
C PHE A 60 25.85 6.60 17.83
N ILE A 61 25.79 7.71 18.55
CA ILE A 61 24.76 8.00 19.54
C ILE A 61 23.79 9.02 18.93
N PRO A 62 22.56 8.61 18.55
CA PRO A 62 21.60 9.53 18.00
C PRO A 62 21.12 10.53 19.07
N VAL A 63 20.93 11.79 18.64
CA VAL A 63 20.43 12.88 19.49
C VAL A 63 18.96 12.65 19.90
N HIS A 64 18.21 11.97 19.03
CA HIS A 64 16.79 11.66 19.23
C HIS A 64 16.56 10.16 19.23
N MET A 65 15.50 9.70 19.90
CA MET A 65 15.17 8.27 19.94
C MET A 65 14.66 7.81 18.57
N VAL A 66 15.25 6.72 18.06
CA VAL A 66 14.83 6.12 16.78
C VAL A 66 14.02 4.87 17.08
N HIS A 67 12.77 4.87 16.61
CA HIS A 67 11.85 3.74 16.67
C HIS A 67 11.70 3.12 15.29
N ILE A 68 11.79 1.79 15.21
CA ILE A 68 11.50 1.03 14.00
C ILE A 68 10.30 0.15 14.32
N SER A 69 9.25 0.28 13.51
CA SER A 69 8.02 -0.49 13.63
C SER A 69 7.78 -1.32 12.38
N TYR A 70 7.26 -2.52 12.56
CA TYR A 70 6.80 -3.39 11.48
C TYR A 70 5.34 -3.72 11.76
N VAL A 71 4.49 -3.41 10.79
CA VAL A 71 3.04 -3.46 10.97
C VAL A 71 2.42 -4.33 9.88
N PRO A 72 1.54 -5.28 10.22
CA PRO A 72 0.86 -6.10 9.23
C PRO A 72 -0.19 -5.30 8.46
N ASP A 73 -0.74 -5.93 7.41
CA ASP A 73 -1.96 -5.51 6.73
C ASP A 73 -1.93 -4.18 5.96
N GLU A 74 -0.75 -3.57 5.78
CA GLU A 74 -0.63 -2.31 5.02
C GLU A 74 -1.18 -2.46 3.57
N GLU A 75 -0.90 -3.56 2.86
CA GLU A 75 -1.36 -3.76 1.47
C GLU A 75 -2.90 -3.89 1.36
N ILE A 76 -3.58 -4.19 2.46
CA ILE A 76 -5.04 -4.34 2.54
C ILE A 76 -5.71 -3.17 3.28
N GLY A 77 -4.97 -2.07 3.48
CA GLY A 77 -5.47 -0.80 4.03
C GLY A 77 -5.13 -0.56 5.51
N GLY A 78 -4.48 -1.49 6.19
CA GLY A 78 -3.89 -1.26 7.52
C GLY A 78 -4.90 -1.09 8.67
N SER A 79 -6.19 -1.38 8.45
CA SER A 79 -7.27 -1.24 9.45
C SER A 79 -7.01 -2.04 10.73
N ASP A 80 -6.54 -3.27 10.59
CA ASP A 80 -6.20 -4.14 11.72
C ASP A 80 -4.72 -4.06 12.13
N GLY A 81 -3.90 -3.37 11.34
CA GLY A 81 -2.49 -3.11 11.59
C GLY A 81 -2.24 -1.72 12.17
N ALA A 82 -1.81 -0.78 11.32
CA ALA A 82 -1.32 0.53 11.75
C ALA A 82 -2.41 1.37 12.39
N ALA A 83 -3.64 1.28 11.88
CA ALA A 83 -4.76 2.05 12.40
C ALA A 83 -5.09 1.69 13.86
N LYS A 84 -4.96 0.42 14.25
CA LYS A 84 -5.10 0.00 15.65
C LYS A 84 -3.88 0.35 16.50
N PHE A 85 -2.69 0.18 15.94
CA PHE A 85 -1.45 0.51 16.65
C PHE A 85 -1.40 1.99 17.08
N VAL A 86 -1.80 2.90 16.19
CA VAL A 86 -1.86 4.35 16.50
C VAL A 86 -2.82 4.67 17.64
N GLN A 87 -3.89 3.87 17.82
CA GLN A 87 -4.86 4.06 18.90
C GLN A 87 -4.37 3.50 20.25
N SER A 88 -3.35 2.66 20.25
CA SER A 88 -2.85 1.98 21.43
C SER A 88 -2.13 2.94 22.40
N LYS A 89 -2.00 2.54 23.66
CA LYS A 89 -1.28 3.35 24.67
C LYS A 89 0.22 3.37 24.38
N GLU A 90 0.74 2.24 23.90
CA GLU A 90 2.14 2.05 23.54
C GLU A 90 2.57 3.07 22.50
N PHE A 91 1.76 3.33 21.46
CA PHE A 91 2.09 4.35 20.45
C PHE A 91 2.13 5.77 21.04
N LYS A 92 1.19 6.11 21.93
CA LYS A 92 1.19 7.41 22.61
C LYS A 92 2.42 7.61 23.48
N GLU A 93 2.90 6.56 24.13
CA GLU A 93 4.12 6.58 24.94
C GLU A 93 5.41 6.75 24.12
N LEU A 94 5.39 6.42 22.81
CA LEU A 94 6.55 6.65 21.93
C LEU A 94 6.83 8.14 21.71
N ASN A 95 5.82 9.02 21.87
CA ASN A 95 5.93 10.46 21.64
C ASN A 95 6.59 10.80 20.28
N VAL A 96 6.05 10.23 19.20
CA VAL A 96 6.61 10.34 17.85
C VAL A 96 6.41 11.77 17.31
N GLY A 97 7.52 12.47 17.05
CA GLY A 97 7.51 13.81 16.43
C GLY A 97 7.67 13.80 14.90
N PHE A 98 8.28 12.76 14.35
CA PHE A 98 8.51 12.62 12.91
C PHE A 98 8.47 11.14 12.51
N MET A 99 7.86 10.85 11.36
CA MET A 99 7.74 9.51 10.81
C MET A 99 8.21 9.52 9.36
N MET A 100 8.95 8.48 8.98
CA MET A 100 9.24 8.15 7.59
C MET A 100 8.50 6.88 7.25
N ASP A 101 7.76 6.93 6.14
CA ASP A 101 7.05 5.79 5.59
C ASP A 101 7.79 5.24 4.36
N GLU A 102 7.12 4.50 3.49
CA GLU A 102 7.70 3.87 2.32
C GLU A 102 8.59 4.79 1.47
N GLY A 103 9.73 4.25 1.04
CA GLY A 103 10.61 4.85 0.06
C GLY A 103 10.54 4.10 -1.27
N GLN A 104 10.65 4.83 -2.38
CA GLN A 104 10.80 4.20 -3.69
C GLN A 104 12.28 3.97 -3.99
N ALA A 105 12.63 2.75 -4.40
CA ALA A 105 13.99 2.44 -4.84
C ALA A 105 14.32 3.23 -6.11
N LEU A 106 15.47 3.89 -6.12
CA LEU A 106 16.04 4.53 -7.29
C LEU A 106 17.30 3.80 -7.73
N PRO A 107 17.58 3.72 -9.05
CA PRO A 107 18.84 3.16 -9.56
C PRO A 107 20.08 4.00 -9.22
N ARG A 108 19.88 5.26 -8.78
CA ARG A 108 20.94 6.20 -8.40
C ARG A 108 21.08 6.24 -6.88
N ASP A 109 22.21 6.74 -6.39
CA ASP A 109 22.47 6.91 -4.95
C ASP A 109 21.78 8.18 -4.40
N GLU A 110 20.48 8.29 -4.68
CA GLU A 110 19.62 9.39 -4.28
C GLU A 110 18.35 8.82 -3.64
N PHE A 111 17.81 9.50 -2.64
CA PHE A 111 16.54 9.12 -2.02
C PHE A 111 15.42 10.00 -2.56
N ARG A 112 14.36 9.37 -3.10
CA ARG A 112 13.12 10.08 -3.40
C ARG A 112 12.27 10.17 -2.13
N VAL A 113 11.94 11.39 -1.74
CA VAL A 113 11.09 11.67 -0.58
C VAL A 113 9.70 12.09 -1.07
N PHE A 114 8.66 11.48 -0.51
CA PHE A 114 7.28 11.86 -0.73
C PHE A 114 6.74 12.52 0.55
N TYR A 115 6.02 13.62 0.40
CA TYR A 115 5.44 14.36 1.53
C TYR A 115 3.96 14.04 1.75
N ALA A 116 3.32 13.38 0.78
CA ALA A 116 1.91 13.01 0.83
C ALA A 116 1.68 11.76 0.00
N ASP A 117 0.64 11.02 0.36
CA ASP A 117 0.11 9.90 -0.41
C ASP A 117 -1.34 10.19 -0.82
N ARG A 118 -1.82 9.48 -1.84
CA ARG A 118 -3.19 9.61 -2.34
C ARG A 118 -4.14 8.81 -1.47
N SER A 119 -5.32 9.36 -1.22
CA SER A 119 -6.37 8.64 -0.52
C SER A 119 -7.11 7.68 -1.48
N PRO A 120 -7.02 6.35 -1.30
CA PRO A 120 -7.74 5.40 -2.13
C PRO A 120 -9.24 5.44 -1.79
N TRP A 121 -10.10 5.63 -2.80
CA TRP A 121 -11.55 5.62 -2.64
C TRP A 121 -12.18 4.48 -3.45
N SER A 122 -13.11 3.76 -2.82
CA SER A 122 -13.87 2.68 -3.46
C SER A 122 -15.29 3.14 -3.75
N LEU A 123 -15.67 3.20 -5.02
CA LEU A 123 -17.02 3.57 -5.47
C LEU A 123 -17.75 2.33 -6.00
N ILE A 124 -18.95 2.06 -5.49
CA ILE A 124 -19.83 0.99 -5.98
C ILE A 124 -21.05 1.62 -6.65
N ILE A 125 -21.15 1.45 -7.98
CA ILE A 125 -22.31 1.90 -8.75
C ILE A 125 -23.28 0.72 -8.91
N LYS A 126 -24.54 0.92 -8.49
CA LYS A 126 -25.59 -0.08 -8.61
C LYS A 126 -26.71 0.46 -9.50
N ALA A 127 -26.78 -0.01 -10.73
CA ALA A 127 -27.95 0.23 -11.59
C ALA A 127 -29.06 -0.76 -11.25
N LYS A 128 -30.24 -0.27 -10.87
CA LYS A 128 -31.43 -1.06 -10.59
C LYS A 128 -32.49 -0.80 -11.64
N GLY A 129 -33.26 -1.83 -11.98
CA GLY A 129 -34.44 -1.70 -12.83
C GLY A 129 -35.00 -3.05 -13.22
N THR A 130 -36.02 -3.04 -14.06
CA THR A 130 -36.78 -4.24 -14.41
C THR A 130 -36.00 -5.11 -15.40
N LEU A 131 -35.88 -6.39 -15.07
CA LEU A 131 -35.31 -7.40 -15.96
C LEU A 131 -36.35 -7.74 -17.03
N GLY A 132 -35.99 -7.57 -18.30
CA GLY A 132 -36.82 -7.99 -19.44
C GLY A 132 -36.53 -9.44 -19.84
N HIS A 133 -37.51 -10.12 -20.44
CA HIS A 133 -37.25 -11.36 -21.16
C HIS A 133 -36.37 -11.03 -22.38
N GLY A 134 -35.46 -11.91 -22.82
CA GLY A 134 -34.63 -11.64 -24.02
C GLY A 134 -35.41 -11.43 -25.32
N LEU A 135 -36.72 -11.71 -25.31
CA LEU A 135 -37.67 -11.48 -26.41
C LEU A 135 -38.36 -10.11 -26.30
N GLU A 136 -38.31 -9.49 -25.13
CA GLU A 136 -38.96 -8.23 -24.79
C GLU A 136 -37.86 -7.24 -24.39
N CYS A 137 -37.36 -6.49 -25.37
CA CYS A 137 -36.39 -5.42 -25.13
C CYS A 137 -37.05 -4.30 -24.34
N THR A 138 -36.90 -4.29 -23.02
CA THR A 138 -37.37 -3.19 -22.18
C THR A 138 -36.55 -1.93 -22.46
N ILE A 139 -37.23 -0.80 -22.62
CA ILE A 139 -36.70 0.48 -23.14
C ILE A 139 -35.62 1.11 -22.24
N THR A 140 -35.48 0.66 -20.99
CA THR A 140 -34.39 1.09 -20.09
C THR A 140 -33.88 -0.09 -19.29
N ALA A 141 -33.03 -0.90 -19.91
CA ALA A 141 -32.38 -2.00 -19.21
C ALA A 141 -31.41 -1.43 -18.15
N PRO A 142 -31.35 -2.00 -16.93
CA PRO A 142 -30.36 -1.59 -15.91
C PRO A 142 -28.92 -1.59 -16.43
N MET A 143 -28.64 -2.52 -17.36
CA MET A 143 -27.34 -2.62 -18.02
C MET A 143 -27.01 -1.38 -18.86
N GLU A 144 -27.99 -0.79 -19.56
CA GLU A 144 -27.77 0.40 -20.37
C GLU A 144 -27.34 1.60 -19.51
N ASN A 145 -28.03 1.81 -18.38
CA ASN A 145 -27.66 2.86 -17.42
C ASN A 145 -26.29 2.60 -16.77
N LEU A 146 -25.96 1.34 -16.51
CA LEU A 146 -24.63 0.97 -16.03
C LEU A 146 -23.56 1.30 -17.07
N MET A 147 -23.78 0.96 -18.35
CA MET A 147 -22.83 1.26 -19.43
C MET A 147 -22.66 2.76 -19.64
N LYS A 148 -23.74 3.56 -19.57
CA LYS A 148 -23.64 5.03 -19.58
C LYS A 148 -22.75 5.55 -18.45
N SER A 149 -22.87 4.97 -17.26
CA SER A 149 -22.03 5.35 -16.12
C SER A 149 -20.56 5.01 -16.35
N VAL A 150 -20.29 3.81 -16.90
CA VAL A 150 -18.93 3.37 -17.26
C VAL A 150 -18.32 4.28 -18.33
N GLU A 151 -19.10 4.68 -19.33
CA GLU A 151 -18.67 5.60 -20.39
C GLU A 151 -18.27 6.97 -19.84
N ILE A 152 -19.07 7.54 -18.93
CA ILE A 152 -18.75 8.82 -18.26
C ILE A 152 -17.44 8.71 -17.48
N ILE A 153 -17.24 7.61 -16.74
CA ILE A 153 -15.99 7.36 -16.01
C ILE A 153 -14.80 7.21 -16.97
N GLY A 154 -15.00 6.53 -18.10
CA GLY A 154 -14.00 6.41 -19.16
C GLY A 154 -13.56 7.76 -19.69
N ARG A 155 -14.53 8.61 -20.08
CA ARG A 155 -14.27 9.98 -20.55
C ARG A 155 -13.56 10.84 -19.52
N PHE A 156 -13.96 10.75 -18.25
CA PHE A 156 -13.28 11.46 -17.17
C PHE A 156 -11.81 11.02 -17.07
N ARG A 157 -11.54 9.71 -17.09
CA ARG A 157 -10.18 9.16 -17.05
C ARG A 157 -9.34 9.61 -18.24
N GLU A 158 -9.92 9.66 -19.44
CA GLU A 158 -9.25 10.19 -20.63
C GLU A 158 -8.86 11.65 -20.45
N SER A 159 -9.77 12.50 -19.95
CA SER A 159 -9.48 13.92 -19.69
C SER A 159 -8.32 14.11 -18.70
N GLN A 160 -8.24 13.27 -17.66
CA GLN A 160 -7.13 13.30 -16.71
C GLN A 160 -5.81 12.86 -17.35
N PHE A 161 -5.86 11.90 -18.27
CA PHE A 161 -4.68 11.43 -18.98
C PHE A 161 -4.17 12.44 -20.01
N GLU A 162 -5.06 13.21 -20.63
CA GLU A 162 -4.70 14.30 -21.54
C GLU A 162 -3.93 15.41 -20.82
N ILE A 163 -4.36 15.81 -19.61
CA ILE A 163 -3.65 16.80 -18.78
C ILE A 163 -2.22 16.32 -18.48
N VAL A 164 -2.06 15.04 -18.14
CA VAL A 164 -0.73 14.44 -17.90
C VAL A 164 0.12 14.42 -19.17
N LYS A 165 -0.47 14.03 -20.31
CA LYS A 165 0.23 13.98 -21.60
C LYS A 165 0.65 15.37 -22.09
N ALA A 166 -0.16 16.38 -21.84
CA ALA A 166 0.15 17.77 -22.15
C ALA A 166 1.29 18.33 -21.28
N GLY A 167 1.67 17.61 -20.21
CA GLY A 167 2.69 18.05 -19.26
C GLY A 167 2.20 19.14 -18.31
N GLU A 168 0.88 19.37 -18.24
CA GLU A 168 0.27 20.38 -17.37
C GLU A 168 0.22 19.93 -15.90
N ALA A 169 0.21 18.62 -15.64
CA ALA A 169 0.23 18.04 -14.31
C ALA A 169 1.03 16.73 -14.26
N ALA A 170 1.64 16.44 -13.12
CA ALA A 170 2.29 15.15 -12.89
C ALA A 170 1.25 14.02 -12.66
N ASN A 171 1.66 12.77 -12.88
CA ASN A 171 0.78 11.60 -12.64
C ASN A 171 0.22 11.53 -11.21
N SER A 172 0.90 12.14 -10.25
CA SER A 172 0.49 12.20 -8.84
C SER A 172 -0.56 13.27 -8.55
N GLU A 173 -0.72 14.26 -9.43
CA GLU A 173 -1.59 15.42 -9.22
C GLU A 173 -2.98 15.23 -9.84
N VAL A 174 -3.12 14.26 -10.76
CA VAL A 174 -4.40 13.94 -11.39
C VAL A 174 -5.15 12.84 -10.63
N ILE A 175 -6.47 12.88 -10.76
CA ILE A 175 -7.35 11.85 -10.18
C ILE A 175 -7.36 10.64 -11.10
N SER A 176 -6.87 9.51 -10.59
CA SER A 176 -6.90 8.23 -11.31
C SER A 176 -8.12 7.42 -10.87
N VAL A 177 -8.95 7.01 -11.83
CA VAL A 177 -10.10 6.12 -11.61
C VAL A 177 -9.93 4.87 -12.46
N ASN A 178 -10.06 3.69 -11.85
CA ASN A 178 -9.96 2.41 -12.55
C ASN A 178 -11.19 1.54 -12.23
N PRO A 179 -11.97 1.10 -13.24
CA PRO A 179 -13.00 0.09 -13.04
C PRO A 179 -12.33 -1.28 -12.83
N VAL A 180 -12.54 -1.87 -11.65
CA VAL A 180 -11.87 -3.12 -11.23
C VAL A 180 -12.79 -4.34 -11.22
N PHE A 181 -14.10 -4.14 -11.10
CA PHE A 181 -15.07 -5.22 -10.98
C PHE A 181 -16.44 -4.81 -11.52
N VAL A 182 -17.04 -5.70 -12.32
CA VAL A 182 -18.42 -5.56 -12.80
C VAL A 182 -19.13 -6.88 -12.58
N ASN A 183 -20.33 -6.82 -12.01
CA ASN A 183 -21.21 -7.97 -11.84
C ASN A 183 -22.62 -7.60 -12.34
N ALA A 184 -23.13 -8.36 -13.30
CA ALA A 184 -24.42 -8.14 -13.92
C ALA A 184 -25.04 -9.46 -14.41
N GLY A 185 -26.37 -9.52 -14.45
CA GLY A 185 -27.13 -10.68 -14.91
C GLY A 185 -27.54 -11.65 -13.81
N ILE A 186 -28.21 -12.74 -14.21
CA ILE A 186 -28.57 -13.86 -13.34
C ILE A 186 -27.56 -14.98 -13.64
N PRO A 187 -26.90 -15.57 -12.62
CA PRO A 187 -26.03 -16.71 -12.85
C PRO A 187 -26.83 -17.88 -13.45
N CYS A 188 -26.30 -18.49 -14.51
CA CYS A 188 -26.92 -19.67 -15.10
C CYS A 188 -27.04 -20.77 -14.03
N PRO A 189 -28.18 -21.49 -13.93
CA PRO A 189 -28.30 -22.63 -13.04
C PRO A 189 -27.18 -23.64 -13.32
N LYS A 190 -26.50 -24.10 -12.27
CA LYS A 190 -25.50 -25.18 -12.35
C LYS A 190 -26.17 -26.53 -12.46
#